data_AF-A0A535DE76-F1
#
_entry.id   AF-A0A535DE76-F1
#
_cell.length_a   1.000
_cell.length_b   1.000
_cell.length_c   1.000
_cell.angle_alpha   90.00
_cell.angle_beta   90.00
_cell.angle_gamma   90.00
#
_symmetry.space_group_name_H-M   'P 1'
#
loop_
_entity.id
_entity.type
_entity.pdbx_description
1 polymer ?
#
loop_
_entity_poly.entity_id
_entity_poly.type
_entity_poly.pdbx_seq_one_letter_code
_entity_poly.pdbx_strand_id
1 'polypeptide(L)'
;MVPVEVRRQPHVSFTKIDQYLRCPLKYRFTYLDRLEPDFVPVALAFGSGIHGAAAFFFRGTGQGERPSVAAVQGYFEALWKLESEHRPLRFGERETKESLLDLATRMLAVLCEQFD
;
A
#
# COMPACT_ATOMS: atom_id res chain seq x y z
N MET A 1 -10.59 7.40 0.93
CA MET A 1 -11.15 6.27 0.15
C MET A 1 -12.38 6.79 -0.58
N VAL A 2 -12.56 6.53 -1.88
CA VAL A 2 -13.74 7.05 -2.62
C VAL A 2 -15.02 6.38 -2.07
N PRO A 3 -16.07 7.16 -1.68
CA PRO A 3 -17.33 6.62 -1.19
C PRO A 3 -17.96 5.63 -2.17
N VAL A 4 -18.66 4.61 -1.65
CA VAL A 4 -19.22 3.52 -2.47
C VAL A 4 -20.25 4.05 -3.47
N GLU A 5 -21.00 5.10 -3.11
CA GLU A 5 -21.98 5.74 -3.99
C GLU A 5 -21.31 6.31 -5.24
N VAL A 6 -20.13 6.93 -5.07
CA VAL A 6 -19.37 7.56 -6.15
C VAL A 6 -18.71 6.53 -7.07
N ARG A 7 -18.42 5.32 -6.56
CA ARG A 7 -17.85 4.22 -7.39
C ARG A 7 -18.83 3.66 -8.43
N ARG A 8 -20.13 3.90 -8.26
CA ARG A 8 -21.17 3.40 -9.19
C ARG A 8 -21.29 4.23 -10.47
N GLN A 9 -20.77 5.46 -10.47
CA GLN A 9 -20.74 6.30 -11.66
C GLN A 9 -19.55 5.94 -12.55
N PRO A 10 -19.65 6.12 -13.88
CA PRO A 10 -18.49 6.05 -14.76
C PRO A 10 -17.43 7.02 -14.26
N HIS A 11 -16.27 6.49 -13.87
CA HIS A 11 -15.15 7.27 -13.39
C HIS A 11 -13.88 6.84 -14.11
N VAL A 12 -13.01 7.80 -14.35
CA VAL A 12 -11.70 7.55 -14.95
C VAL A 12 -10.63 7.75 -13.88
N SER A 13 -9.71 6.78 -13.77
CA SER A 13 -8.58 6.93 -12.85
C SER A 13 -7.58 7.93 -13.42
N PHE A 14 -7.19 8.92 -12.62
CA PHE A 14 -6.11 9.84 -12.96
C PHE A 14 -4.83 9.09 -13.38
N THR A 15 -4.44 8.04 -12.63
CA THR A 15 -3.24 7.25 -12.94
C THR A 15 -3.36 6.49 -14.26
N LYS A 16 -4.58 6.10 -14.66
CA LYS A 16 -4.84 5.46 -15.96
C LYS A 16 -4.67 6.47 -17.10
N ILE A 17 -5.19 7.69 -16.93
CA ILE A 17 -5.04 8.77 -17.91
C ILE A 17 -3.56 9.15 -18.05
N ASP A 18 -2.89 9.43 -16.94
CA ASP A 18 -1.48 9.81 -16.92
C ASP A 18 -0.60 8.71 -17.54
N GLN A 19 -0.86 7.43 -17.27
CA GLN A 19 -0.14 6.33 -17.92
C GLN A 19 -0.40 6.27 -19.43
N TYR A 20 -1.64 6.49 -19.88
CA TYR A 20 -1.96 6.54 -21.31
C TYR A 20 -1.23 7.70 -22.01
N LEU A 21 -1.26 8.89 -21.42
CA LEU A 21 -0.60 10.08 -21.95
C LEU A 21 0.94 9.90 -22.02
N ARG A 22 1.54 9.19 -21.06
CA ARG A 22 2.99 8.90 -21.06
C ARG A 22 3.37 7.79 -22.03
N CYS A 23 2.60 6.70 -22.08
CA CYS A 23 2.87 5.56 -22.94
C CYS A 23 1.59 4.71 -23.17
N PRO A 24 0.91 4.87 -24.32
CA PRO A 24 -0.29 4.10 -24.65
C PRO A 24 -0.06 2.58 -24.69
N LEU A 25 1.14 2.13 -25.10
CA LEU A 25 1.47 0.71 -25.13
C LEU A 25 1.53 0.12 -23.72
N LYS A 26 2.17 0.82 -22.77
CA LYS A 26 2.18 0.43 -21.36
C LYS A 26 0.76 0.40 -20.78
N TYR A 27 -0.06 1.40 -21.11
CA TYR A 27 -1.48 1.40 -20.73
C TYR A 27 -2.19 0.14 -21.21
N ARG A 28 -2.03 -0.23 -22.48
CA ARG A 28 -2.64 -1.43 -23.06
C ARG A 28 -2.21 -2.68 -22.30
N PHE A 29 -0.90 -2.90 -22.14
CA PHE A 29 -0.38 -4.07 -21.45
C PHE A 29 -0.86 -4.18 -20.00
N THR A 30 -0.92 -3.06 -19.26
CA THR A 30 -1.36 -3.06 -17.87
C THR A 30 -2.88 -3.19 -17.70
N TYR A 31 -3.67 -2.45 -18.48
CA TYR A 31 -5.11 -2.28 -18.19
C TYR A 31 -6.06 -2.99 -19.15
N LEU A 32 -5.64 -3.25 -20.39
CA LEU A 32 -6.45 -3.97 -21.38
C LEU A 32 -6.05 -5.45 -21.42
N ASP A 33 -4.79 -5.71 -21.71
CA ASP A 33 -4.26 -7.07 -21.86
C ASP A 33 -3.99 -7.72 -20.49
N ARG A 34 -3.84 -6.90 -19.44
CA ARG A 34 -3.61 -7.32 -18.03
C ARG A 34 -2.46 -8.33 -17.91
N LEU A 35 -1.35 -8.03 -18.57
CA LEU A 35 -0.15 -8.86 -18.48
C LEU A 35 0.38 -8.85 -17.04
N GLU A 36 0.65 -10.04 -16.52
CA GLU A 36 1.25 -10.18 -15.18
C GLU A 36 2.71 -9.72 -15.24
N PRO A 37 3.14 -8.80 -14.36
CA PRO A 37 4.55 -8.40 -14.28
C PRO A 37 5.42 -9.54 -13.74
N ASP A 38 6.64 -9.69 -14.27
CA ASP A 38 7.62 -10.68 -13.78
C ASP A 38 8.00 -10.48 -12.31
N PHE A 39 7.90 -9.24 -11.83
CA PHE A 39 8.14 -8.87 -10.44
C PHE A 39 7.32 -7.65 -10.04
N VAL A 40 7.13 -7.47 -8.73
CA VAL A 40 6.56 -6.26 -8.15
C VAL A 40 7.69 -5.49 -7.44
N PRO A 41 7.90 -4.19 -7.74
CA PRO A 41 8.82 -3.37 -6.96
C PRO A 41 8.43 -3.38 -5.49
N VAL A 42 9.38 -3.67 -4.59
CA VAL A 42 9.12 -3.82 -3.16
C VAL A 42 8.46 -2.59 -2.54
N ALA A 43 8.77 -1.39 -3.05
CA ALA A 43 8.16 -0.13 -2.62
C ALA A 43 6.63 -0.12 -2.75
N LEU A 44 6.05 -0.83 -3.73
CA LEU A 44 4.58 -0.92 -3.87
C LEU A 44 3.95 -1.77 -2.77
N ALA A 45 4.58 -2.90 -2.42
CA ALA A 45 4.13 -3.75 -1.33
C ALA A 45 4.28 -3.03 0.02
N PHE A 46 5.43 -2.39 0.25
CA PHE A 46 5.71 -1.61 1.44
C PHE A 46 4.71 -0.46 1.62
N GLY A 47 4.53 0.37 0.60
CA GLY A 47 3.58 1.49 0.65
C GLY A 47 2.14 1.04 0.87
N SER A 48 1.73 -0.07 0.25
CA SER A 48 0.40 -0.66 0.47
C SER A 48 0.20 -1.09 1.92
N GLY A 49 1.22 -1.72 2.53
CA GLY A 49 1.21 -2.08 3.94
C GLY A 49 1.09 -0.87 4.85
N ILE A 50 1.88 0.19 4.62
CA ILE A 50 1.83 1.43 5.40
C ILE A 50 0.44 2.09 5.31
N HIS A 51 -0.11 2.21 4.10
CA HIS A 51 -1.45 2.76 3.91
C HIS A 51 -2.53 1.90 4.59
N GLY A 52 -2.39 0.57 4.58
CA GLY A 52 -3.27 -0.35 5.29
C GLY A 52 -3.23 -0.13 6.80
N ALA A 53 -2.04 -0.08 7.39
CA ALA A 53 -1.85 0.14 8.82
C ALA A 53 -2.35 1.53 9.27
N ALA A 54 -2.09 2.58 8.49
CA ALA A 54 -2.63 3.91 8.76
C ALA A 54 -4.16 3.93 8.68
N ALA A 55 -4.76 3.24 7.69
CA ALA A 55 -6.20 3.12 7.59
C ALA A 55 -6.81 2.35 8.77
N PHE A 56 -6.15 1.31 9.26
CA PHE A 56 -6.53 0.57 10.46
C PHE A 56 -6.54 1.50 11.69
N PHE A 57 -5.45 2.25 11.90
CA PHE A 57 -5.34 3.23 12.97
C PHE A 57 -6.47 4.27 12.94
N PHE A 58 -6.62 5.01 11.84
CA PHE A 58 -7.61 6.09 11.77
C PHE A 58 -9.06 5.60 11.83
N ARG A 59 -9.36 4.39 11.37
CA ARG A 59 -10.69 3.79 11.52
C ARG A 59 -11.02 3.54 12.98
N GLY A 60 -10.11 2.93 13.73
CA GLY A 60 -10.31 2.68 15.16
C GLY A 60 -10.46 4.00 15.94
N THR A 61 -9.59 4.98 15.67
CA THR A 61 -9.71 6.33 16.25
C THR A 61 -11.08 6.97 15.95
N GLY A 62 -11.56 6.89 14.71
CA GLY A 62 -12.88 7.40 14.32
C GLY A 62 -14.07 6.66 14.94
N GLN A 63 -13.85 5.43 15.43
CA GLN A 63 -14.85 4.61 16.13
C GLN A 63 -14.74 4.72 17.66
N GLY A 64 -13.79 5.52 18.18
CA GLY A 64 -13.53 5.66 19.62
C GLY A 64 -12.70 4.53 20.24
N GLU A 65 -12.25 3.56 19.44
CA GLU A 65 -11.38 2.46 19.86
C GLU A 65 -10.01 2.60 19.19
N ARG A 66 -9.21 3.51 19.75
CA ARG A 66 -7.88 3.83 19.23
C ARG A 66 -6.96 2.60 19.30
N PRO A 67 -6.42 2.10 18.17
CA PRO A 67 -5.49 0.99 18.21
C PRO A 67 -4.15 1.39 18.84
N SER A 68 -3.54 0.48 19.60
CA SER A 68 -2.20 0.68 20.14
C SER A 68 -1.15 0.67 19.01
N VAL A 69 -0.01 1.30 19.26
CA VAL A 69 1.15 1.29 18.33
C VAL A 69 1.51 -0.15 17.92
N ALA A 70 1.54 -1.08 18.89
CA ALA A 70 1.84 -2.48 18.65
C ALA A 70 0.79 -3.16 17.74
N ALA A 71 -0.50 -2.82 17.89
CA ALA A 71 -1.55 -3.36 17.02
C ALA A 71 -1.41 -2.83 15.58
N VAL A 72 -1.07 -1.55 15.41
CA VAL A 72 -0.84 -0.93 14.08
C VAL A 72 0.39 -1.53 13.40
N GLN A 73 1.49 -1.71 14.14
CA GLN A 73 2.70 -2.36 13.64
C GLN A 73 2.46 -3.83 13.30
N GLY A 74 1.72 -4.57 14.13
CA GLY A 74 1.34 -5.96 13.87
C GLY A 74 0.44 -6.10 12.63
N TYR A 75 -0.44 -5.13 12.37
CA TYR A 75 -1.23 -5.07 11.14
C TYR A 75 -0.33 -4.95 9.90
N PHE A 76 0.67 -4.07 9.95
CA PHE A 76 1.66 -3.97 8.88
C PHE A 76 2.44 -5.27 8.69
N GLU A 77 2.95 -5.86 9.78
CA GLU A 77 3.76 -7.07 9.73
C GLU A 77 3.02 -8.24 9.09
N ALA A 78 1.74 -8.42 9.42
CA ALA A 78 0.89 -9.45 8.82
C ALA A 78 0.76 -9.27 7.30
N LEU A 79 0.51 -8.03 6.84
CA LEU A 79 0.47 -7.72 5.41
C LEU A 79 1.84 -7.91 4.76
N TRP A 80 2.90 -7.45 5.40
CA TRP A 80 4.27 -7.55 4.91
C TRP A 80 4.70 -9.01 4.70
N LYS A 81 4.37 -9.88 5.64
CA LYS A 81 4.60 -11.32 5.53
C LYS A 81 3.85 -11.90 4.33
N LEU A 82 2.54 -11.65 4.23
CA LEU A 82 1.71 -12.13 3.12
C LEU A 82 2.30 -11.70 1.77
N GLU A 83 2.62 -10.42 1.63
CA GLU A 83 3.17 -9.82 0.42
C GLU A 83 4.53 -10.40 0.03
N SER A 84 5.43 -10.53 0.99
CA SER A 84 6.80 -10.97 0.74
C SER A 84 6.94 -12.48 0.57
N GLU A 85 5.93 -13.27 0.94
CA GLU A 85 5.86 -14.72 0.75
C GLU A 85 5.17 -15.12 -0.56
N HIS A 86 4.17 -14.35 -1.00
CA HIS A 86 3.29 -14.76 -2.11
C HIS A 86 3.55 -14.03 -3.42
N ARG A 87 4.41 -13.00 -3.44
CA ARG A 87 4.74 -12.24 -4.65
C ARG A 87 6.24 -12.20 -4.95
N PRO A 88 6.64 -12.24 -6.23
CA PRO A 88 8.04 -12.04 -6.63
C PRO A 88 8.41 -10.56 -6.44
N LEU A 89 8.81 -10.20 -5.21
CA LEU A 89 9.21 -8.83 -4.89
C LEU A 89 10.64 -8.56 -5.35
N ARG A 90 10.84 -7.45 -6.06
CA ARG A 90 12.17 -6.94 -6.42
C ARG A 90 12.59 -5.83 -5.46
N PHE A 91 13.65 -6.10 -4.71
CA PHE A 91 14.26 -5.18 -3.76
C PHE A 91 15.26 -4.24 -4.45
N GLY A 92 15.38 -3.01 -3.95
CA GLY A 92 16.50 -2.14 -4.28
C GLY A 92 17.81 -2.63 -3.64
N GLU A 93 18.94 -2.05 -4.06
CA GLU A 93 20.29 -2.52 -3.68
C GLU A 93 20.54 -2.58 -2.16
N ARG A 94 19.86 -1.74 -1.38
CA ARG A 94 20.04 -1.63 0.08
C ARG A 94 18.81 -2.05 0.87
N GLU A 95 17.79 -2.60 0.21
CA GLU A 95 16.52 -2.96 0.83
C GLU A 95 16.51 -4.46 1.12
N THR A 96 16.10 -4.81 2.34
CA THR A 96 15.80 -6.19 2.73
C THR A 96 14.42 -6.25 3.37
N LYS A 97 13.91 -7.45 3.62
CA LYS A 97 12.63 -7.61 4.32
C LYS A 97 12.68 -6.99 5.71
N GLU A 98 13.80 -7.17 6.39
CA GLU A 98 14.05 -6.72 7.76
C GLU A 98 14.25 -5.21 7.82
N SER A 99 15.03 -4.63 6.89
CA SER A 99 15.25 -3.18 6.91
C SER A 99 13.98 -2.39 6.62
N LEU A 100 13.10 -2.91 5.76
CA LEU A 100 11.79 -2.32 5.51
C LEU A 100 10.81 -2.55 6.66
N LEU A 101 10.84 -3.69 7.35
CA LEU A 101 10.04 -3.91 8.55
C LEU A 101 10.44 -2.95 9.68
N ASP A 102 11.73 -2.73 9.90
CA ASP A 102 12.25 -1.73 10.85
C ASP A 102 11.77 -0.31 10.48
N LEU A 103 11.89 0.06 9.20
CA LEU A 103 11.43 1.36 8.71
C LEU A 103 9.93 1.55 8.95
N ALA A 104 9.11 0.55 8.65
CA ALA A 104 7.67 0.61 8.91
C ALA A 104 7.36 0.79 10.40
N THR A 105 8.06 0.04 11.25
CA THR A 105 7.90 0.10 12.72
C THR A 105 8.13 1.52 13.22
N ARG A 106 9.22 2.18 12.79
CA ARG A 106 9.54 3.56 13.15
C ARG A 106 8.53 4.56 12.58
N MET A 107 8.14 4.41 11.32
CA MET A 107 7.17 5.31 10.68
C MET A 107 5.80 5.25 11.37
N LEU A 108 5.33 4.05 11.72
CA LEU A 108 4.02 3.85 12.36
C LEU A 108 4.02 4.30 13.82
N ALA A 109 5.15 4.21 14.53
CA ALA A 109 5.30 4.82 15.85
C ALA A 109 5.10 6.34 15.78
N VAL A 110 5.78 7.02 14.85
CA VAL A 110 5.61 8.46 14.62
C VAL A 110 4.18 8.81 14.22
N LEU A 111 3.56 8.02 13.34
CA LEU A 111 2.15 8.22 12.95
C LEU A 111 1.24 8.18 14.20
N CYS A 112 1.37 7.16 15.04
CA CYS A 112 0.50 7.03 16.21
C CYS A 112 0.73 8.16 17.22
N GLU A 113 1.98 8.58 17.43
CA GLU A 113 2.34 9.68 18.34
C GLU A 113 1.84 11.04 17.85
N GLN A 114 1.99 11.36 16.55
CA GLN A 114 1.61 12.67 16.01
C GLN A 114 0.10 12.88 15.92
N PHE A 115 -0.67 11.80 15.94
CA PHE A 115 -2.12 11.82 15.94
C PHE A 115 -2.69 11.31 17.29
N ASP A 116 -1.89 11.32 18.36
CA ASP A 116 -2.35 11.30 19.77
C ASP A 116 -3.16 12.56 20.08
#